data_AF-A0A6M4P7N2-F1
#
_entry.id   AF-A0A6M4P7N2-F1
#
_cell.length_a   1.000
_cell.length_b   1.000
_cell.length_c   1.000
_cell.angle_alpha   90.00
_cell.angle_beta   90.00
_cell.angle_gamma   90.00
#
_symmetry.space_group_name_H-M   'P 1'
#
loop_
_entity.id
_entity.type
_entity.pdbx_description
1 polymer ?
#
loop_
_entity_poly.entity_id
_entity_poly.type
_entity_poly.pdbx_seq_one_letter_code
_entity_poly.pdbx_strand_id
1 'polypeptide(L)'
;MRRTFTAEEKASVFELWKNGTGFSEIANILGSKPGTIFTMLRDTGGIKPHERKRAVAHLTLSEREEIRAGLSAKNEHSCDSYCAESQSFDDLT
;
A
#
# COMPACT_ATOMS: atom_id res chain seq x y z
N MET A 1 -16.53 6.70 7.24
CA MET A 1 -16.66 6.07 5.92
C MET A 1 -15.43 6.41 5.08
N ARG A 2 -14.59 5.44 4.69
CA ARG A 2 -13.43 5.68 3.82
C ARG A 2 -13.90 5.64 2.36
N ARG A 3 -13.89 6.78 1.67
CA ARG A 3 -14.15 6.84 0.22
C ARG A 3 -12.93 6.30 -0.52
N THR A 4 -13.13 5.31 -1.37
CA THR A 4 -12.09 4.75 -2.23
C THR A 4 -12.18 5.42 -3.60
N PHE A 5 -11.13 6.13 -4.02
CA PHE A 5 -11.08 6.69 -5.38
C PHE A 5 -10.86 5.59 -6.41
N THR A 6 -11.57 5.70 -7.54
CA THR A 6 -11.35 4.84 -8.70
C THR A 6 -9.99 5.14 -9.34
N ALA A 7 -9.51 4.24 -10.22
CA ALA A 7 -8.26 4.46 -10.93
C ALA A 7 -8.31 5.73 -11.82
N GLU A 8 -9.47 5.99 -12.44
CA GLU A 8 -9.72 7.18 -13.25
C GLU A 8 -9.66 8.46 -12.41
N GLU A 9 -10.35 8.48 -11.27
CA GLU A 9 -10.32 9.65 -10.38
C GLU A 9 -8.90 9.95 -9.88
N LYS A 10 -8.13 8.91 -9.54
CA LYS A 10 -6.73 9.06 -9.17
C LYS A 10 -5.92 9.65 -10.33
N ALA A 11 -6.12 9.16 -11.55
CA ALA A 11 -5.44 9.69 -12.73
C ALA A 11 -5.77 11.18 -12.94
N SER A 12 -7.04 11.58 -12.82
CA SER A 12 -7.47 12.98 -12.95
C SER A 12 -6.81 13.89 -11.91
N VAL A 13 -6.65 13.44 -10.65
CA VAL A 13 -5.90 14.22 -9.65
C VAL A 13 -4.47 14.49 -10.08
N PHE A 14 -3.76 13.47 -10.57
CA PHE A 14 -2.38 13.63 -11.00
C PHE A 14 -2.25 14.54 -12.22
N GLU A 15 -3.18 14.48 -13.18
CA GLU A 15 -3.17 15.40 -14.34
C GLU A 15 -3.41 16.85 -13.90
N LEU A 16 -4.40 17.09 -13.03
CA LEU A 16 -4.69 18.43 -12.51
C LEU A 16 -3.53 18.98 -11.67
N TRP A 17 -2.93 18.14 -10.81
CA TRP A 17 -1.75 18.51 -10.05
C TRP A 17 -0.56 18.88 -10.95
N LYS A 18 -0.32 18.08 -12.00
CA LYS A 18 0.72 18.34 -13.00
C LYS A 18 0.48 19.66 -13.76
N ASN A 19 -0.79 20.00 -14.00
CA ASN A 19 -1.18 21.27 -14.61
C ASN A 19 -1.12 22.47 -13.66
N GLY A 20 -0.73 22.27 -12.39
CA GLY A 20 -0.58 23.33 -11.40
C GLY A 20 -1.87 23.66 -10.62
N THR A 21 -2.91 22.84 -10.70
CA THR A 21 -4.14 23.05 -9.93
C THR A 21 -3.90 22.78 -8.44
N GLY A 22 -4.38 23.68 -7.58
CA GLY A 22 -4.23 23.56 -6.13
C GLY A 22 -5.11 22.46 -5.51
N PHE A 23 -4.74 21.97 -4.32
CA PHE A 23 -5.45 20.87 -3.65
C PHE A 23 -6.94 21.14 -3.42
N SER A 24 -7.31 22.37 -3.03
CA SER A 24 -8.69 22.74 -2.74
C SER A 24 -9.59 22.70 -3.97
N GLU A 25 -9.04 23.08 -5.13
CA GLU A 25 -9.79 23.09 -6.38
C GLU A 25 -9.97 21.68 -6.93
N ILE A 26 -8.92 20.86 -6.90
CA ILE A 26 -9.01 19.42 -7.21
C ILE A 26 -10.05 18.72 -6.32
N ALA A 27 -10.05 19.07 -5.02
CA ALA A 27 -10.97 18.50 -4.05
C ALA A 27 -12.43 18.89 -4.33
N ASN A 28 -12.68 20.15 -4.75
CA ASN A 28 -14.01 20.60 -5.17
C ASN A 28 -14.51 19.84 -6.42
N ILE A 29 -13.64 19.67 -7.42
CA ILE A 29 -13.97 18.92 -8.65
C ILE A 29 -14.38 17.48 -8.33
N LEU A 30 -13.70 16.85 -7.36
CA LEU A 30 -13.93 15.44 -6.98
C LEU A 30 -14.88 15.27 -5.77
N GLY A 31 -15.52 16.34 -5.30
CA GLY A 31 -16.39 16.31 -4.13
C GLY A 31 -15.74 15.69 -2.87
N SER A 32 -14.44 15.95 -2.67
CA SER A 32 -13.62 15.34 -1.62
C SER A 32 -13.00 16.40 -0.71
N LYS A 33 -12.38 15.97 0.40
CA LYS A 33 -11.67 16.89 1.28
C LYS A 33 -10.27 17.21 0.72
N PRO A 34 -9.77 18.46 0.79
CA PRO A 34 -8.43 18.82 0.33
C PRO A 34 -7.32 18.00 0.99
N GLY A 35 -7.47 17.67 2.27
CA GLY A 35 -6.52 16.81 3.00
C GLY A 35 -6.40 15.41 2.40
N THR A 36 -7.47 14.89 1.78
CA THR A 36 -7.43 13.59 1.09
C THR A 36 -6.58 13.64 -0.18
N ILE A 37 -6.69 14.73 -0.95
CA ILE A 37 -5.84 14.97 -2.14
C ILE A 37 -4.38 15.10 -1.72
N PHE A 38 -4.11 15.84 -0.64
CA PHE A 38 -2.77 15.97 -0.06
C PHE A 38 -2.17 14.63 0.33
N THR A 39 -2.89 13.79 1.10
CA THR A 39 -2.40 12.45 1.47
C THR A 39 -2.11 11.61 0.24
N MET A 40 -2.99 11.64 -0.77
CA MET A 40 -2.81 10.84 -1.98
C MET A 40 -1.58 11.23 -2.80
N LEU A 41 -1.29 12.53 -2.90
CA LEU A 41 -0.11 13.03 -3.61
C LEU A 41 1.17 12.87 -2.79
N ARG A 42 1.10 13.00 -1.46
CA ARG A 42 2.23 12.79 -0.55
C ARG A 42 2.82 11.39 -0.70
N ASP A 43 1.98 10.37 -0.78
CA ASP A 43 2.42 8.98 -0.81
C ASP A 43 3.28 8.63 -2.05
N THR A 44 3.11 9.38 -3.15
CA THR A 44 3.83 9.16 -4.42
C THR A 44 4.78 10.31 -4.79
N GLY A 45 4.96 11.29 -3.90
CA GLY A 45 5.77 12.49 -4.15
C GLY A 45 5.20 13.39 -5.26
N GLY A 46 3.91 13.32 -5.55
CA GLY A 46 3.26 14.08 -6.62
C GLY A 46 3.50 13.52 -8.02
N ILE A 47 4.23 12.42 -8.16
CA ILE A 47 4.44 11.72 -9.42
C ILE A 47 3.36 10.65 -9.56
N LYS A 48 2.71 10.58 -10.73
CA LYS A 48 1.70 9.57 -11.04
C LYS A 48 2.36 8.18 -10.99
N PRO A 49 1.99 7.29 -10.05
CA PRO A 49 2.53 5.94 -10.02
C PRO A 49 2.07 5.20 -11.27
N HIS A 50 2.96 4.38 -11.83
CA HIS A 50 2.61 3.55 -12.98
C HIS A 50 1.45 2.62 -12.60
N GLU A 51 0.45 2.53 -13.48
CA GLU A 51 -0.68 1.64 -13.26
C GLU A 51 -0.16 0.20 -13.08
N ARG A 52 -0.53 -0.47 -11.98
CA ARG A 52 -0.11 -1.84 -11.73
C ARG A 52 -0.79 -2.77 -12.74
N LYS A 53 -0.10 -3.05 -13.85
CA LYS A 53 -0.51 -4.08 -14.79
C LYS A 53 -0.07 -5.43 -14.23
N ARG A 54 -1.02 -6.37 -14.09
CA ARG A 54 -0.65 -7.78 -13.89
C ARG A 54 0.04 -8.26 -15.16
N ALA A 55 1.27 -8.77 -15.04
CA ALA A 55 1.97 -9.36 -16.17
C ALA A 55 1.25 -10.66 -16.58
N VAL A 56 1.08 -10.92 -17.88
CA VAL A 56 0.35 -12.11 -18.38
C VAL A 56 1.06 -13.42 -17.99
N ALA A 57 2.37 -13.36 -17.71
CA ALA A 57 3.18 -14.46 -17.17
C ALA A 57 2.98 -14.64 -15.65
N HIS A 58 1.72 -14.67 -15.19
CA HIS A 58 1.44 -15.10 -13.82
C HIS A 58 1.42 -16.62 -13.77
N LEU A 59 2.19 -17.17 -12.83
CA LEU A 59 2.05 -18.54 -12.36
C LEU A 59 0.56 -18.82 -12.09
N THR A 60 0.07 -19.90 -12.67
CA THR A 60 -1.26 -20.47 -12.41
C THR A 60 -1.45 -20.74 -10.92
N LEU A 61 -2.69 -20.88 -10.45
CA LEU A 61 -2.97 -21.19 -9.03
C LEU A 61 -2.17 -22.42 -8.55
N SER A 62 -2.04 -23.44 -9.40
CA SER A 62 -1.28 -24.65 -9.13
C SER A 62 0.21 -24.37 -8.96
N GLU A 63 0.84 -23.64 -9.89
CA GLU A 63 2.25 -23.26 -9.77
C GLU A 63 2.51 -22.40 -8.52
N ARG A 64 1.53 -21.59 -8.11
CA ARG A 64 1.60 -20.78 -6.89
C ARG A 64 1.55 -21.63 -5.62
N GLU A 65 0.76 -22.71 -5.62
CA GLU A 65 0.70 -23.67 -4.50
C GLU A 65 1.96 -24.53 -4.40
N GLU A 66 2.54 -24.94 -5.53
CA GLU A 66 3.81 -25.67 -5.57
C GLU A 66 4.98 -24.84 -5.00
N ILE A 67 5.09 -23.57 -5.39
CA ILE A 67 6.11 -22.67 -4.80
C ILE A 67 5.86 -22.47 -3.30
N ARG A 68 4.60 -22.30 -2.88
CA ARG A 68 4.25 -22.14 -1.46
C ARG A 68 4.62 -23.39 -0.64
N ALA A 69 4.30 -24.57 -1.14
CA ALA A 69 4.63 -25.83 -0.49
C ALA A 69 6.15 -26.05 -0.43
N GLY A 70 6.87 -25.78 -1.52
CA GLY A 70 8.33 -25.87 -1.58
C GLY A 70 9.05 -24.88 -0.67
N LEU A 71 8.51 -23.67 -0.45
CA LEU A 71 9.03 -22.71 0.53
C LEU A 71 8.76 -23.16 1.97
N SER A 72 7.58 -23.75 2.24
CA SER A 72 7.26 -24.25 3.58
C SER A 72 8.16 -25.41 4.02
N ALA A 73 8.55 -26.29 3.10
CA ALA A 73 9.45 -27.41 3.38
C ALA A 73 10.91 -26.98 3.62
N LYS A 74 11.31 -25.78 3.16
CA LYS A 74 12.67 -25.25 3.34
C LYS A 74 12.87 -24.43 4.62
N ASN A 75 11.79 -24.16 5.36
CA ASN A 75 11.82 -23.33 6.57
C ASN A 75 11.98 -24.12 7.88
N GLU A 76 12.30 -25.42 7.82
CA GLU A 76 12.64 -26.21 9.03
C GLU A 76 14.01 -25.85 9.62
N HIS A 77 14.75 -24.90 9.03
CA HIS A 77 16.00 -24.41 9.61
C HIS A 77 15.83 -23.01 10.20
N SER A 78 15.54 -23.02 11.51
CA SER A 78 15.91 -21.99 12.51
C SER A 78 15.21 -20.64 12.48
N CYS A 79 14.29 -20.44 13.44
CA CYS A 79 14.13 -19.15 14.12
C CYS A 79 13.67 -19.36 15.58
N ASP A 80 14.41 -20.16 16.36
CA ASP A 80 14.22 -20.29 17.81
C ASP A 80 14.93 -19.16 18.60
N SER A 81 14.87 -17.92 18.13
CA SER A 81 15.59 -16.85 18.83
C SER A 81 14.91 -15.48 18.74
N TYR A 82 13.67 -15.37 19.25
CA TYR A 82 13.14 -14.11 19.80
C TYR A 82 12.03 -14.38 20.84
N CYS A 83 12.27 -15.28 21.80
CA CYS A 83 11.44 -15.46 22.99
C CYS A 83 12.28 -15.50 24.27
N ALA A 84 13.04 -14.44 24.49
CA ALA A 84 13.46 -13.92 25.80
C ALA A 84 13.77 -12.45 25.49
N GLU A 85 13.14 -11.45 26.07
CA GLU A 85 13.26 -11.10 27.49
C GLU A 85 12.38 -9.86 27.69
N SER A 86 11.22 -10.02 28.33
CA SER A 86 10.36 -8.90 28.76
C SER A 86 9.39 -9.38 29.84
N GLN A 87 9.92 -9.90 30.94
CA GLN A 87 9.20 -10.05 32.19
C GLN A 87 10.09 -9.57 33.34
N SER A 88 10.10 -8.26 33.58
CA SER A 88 10.27 -7.70 34.92
C SER A 88 9.95 -6.20 34.90
N PHE A 89 8.68 -5.87 34.85
CA PHE A 89 8.23 -4.58 35.37
C PHE A 89 6.83 -4.80 35.92
N ASP A 90 6.79 -5.15 37.21
CA ASP A 90 5.74 -4.87 38.19
C ASP A 90 5.91 -5.85 39.36
N ASP A 91 6.96 -5.65 40.16
CA ASP A 91 6.90 -5.88 41.60
C ASP A 91 8.06 -5.13 42.28
N LEU A 92 7.76 -3.99 42.90
CA LEU A 92 8.44 -3.40 44.07
C LEU A 92 7.85 -2.02 44.38
N THR A 93 6.97 -1.99 45.39
CA THR A 93 6.62 -0.85 46.30
C THR A 93 6.03 0.43 45.73
#